data_AF-A0A1Y1RI49-F1
#
_entry.id   AF-A0A1Y1RI49-F1
#
_cell.length_a   1.000
_cell.length_b   1.000
_cell.length_c   1.000
_cell.angle_alpha   90.00
_cell.angle_beta   90.00
_cell.angle_gamma   90.00
#
_symmetry.space_group_name_H-M   'P 1'
#
loop_
_entity.id
_entity.type
_entity.pdbx_description
1 polymer ?
#
loop_
_entity_poly.entity_id
_entity_poly.type
_entity_poly.pdbx_seq_one_letter_code
_entity_poly.pdbx_strand_id
1 'polypeptide(L)'
;MTLEGLLEDLSIIELFQLIDMGNKTGILEIIDDSSKNKATIFFDKGVLTHIRLKENVKPVHEMLEKAGLVTRAQMDFAHQYQQRMPSKKKFGSVLLKLNYISRHNLRKIIHQQMEEALYSLFDWMNGSFKFYDVVEIESIDFPLKMSVEKLILEGSRRQDEWTQIEPHVPHLNVRFRFREQKNTSQFPSLESEEWKIMTNIDGKITAGELALKQGLNNFVTCKILSNLVRKGIVEVIPDSI
;
A
#
# COMPACT_ATOMS: atom_id res chain seq x y z
N MET A 1 -27.71 -7.18 6.70
CA MET A 1 -27.59 -5.85 7.33
C MET A 1 -26.45 -5.13 6.63
N THR A 2 -26.53 -3.82 6.49
CA THR A 2 -25.48 -3.05 5.80
C THR A 2 -24.78 -2.22 6.85
N LEU A 3 -23.48 -2.45 7.08
CA LEU A 3 -22.68 -1.58 7.94
C LEU A 3 -22.13 -0.47 7.04
N GLU A 4 -22.37 0.79 7.36
CA GLU A 4 -21.83 1.93 6.63
C GLU A 4 -21.51 3.07 7.60
N GLY A 5 -20.53 3.88 7.24
CA GLY A 5 -20.06 4.96 8.10
C GLY A 5 -18.80 5.64 7.57
N LEU A 6 -18.17 6.40 8.46
CA LEU A 6 -16.96 7.17 8.21
C LEU A 6 -15.76 6.54 8.90
N LEU A 7 -14.57 6.64 8.30
CA LEU A 7 -13.33 6.10 8.85
C LEU A 7 -12.84 6.89 10.09
N GLU A 8 -13.28 8.13 10.20
CA GLU A 8 -13.04 9.05 11.31
C GLU A 8 -13.73 8.58 12.60
N ASP A 9 -14.87 7.91 12.46
CA ASP A 9 -15.66 7.40 13.60
C ASP A 9 -15.27 5.96 13.96
N LEU A 10 -14.82 5.18 12.96
CA LEU A 10 -14.49 3.77 13.12
C LEU A 10 -13.32 3.39 12.21
N SER A 11 -12.18 3.08 12.84
CA SER A 11 -10.95 2.76 12.14
C SER A 11 -11.05 1.45 11.37
N ILE A 12 -10.16 1.26 10.40
CA ILE A 12 -10.08 0.05 9.59
C ILE A 12 -9.80 -1.21 10.44
N ILE A 13 -9.03 -1.06 11.50
CA ILE A 13 -8.72 -2.16 12.43
C ILE A 13 -9.99 -2.59 13.17
N GLU A 14 -10.76 -1.63 13.69
CA GLU A 14 -12.02 -1.90 14.38
C GLU A 14 -13.06 -2.52 13.42
N LEU A 15 -13.13 -2.04 12.18
CA LEU A 15 -13.96 -2.64 11.13
C LEU A 15 -13.62 -4.11 10.90
N PHE A 16 -12.34 -4.45 10.78
CA PHE A 16 -11.91 -5.84 10.60
C PHE A 16 -12.24 -6.69 11.82
N GLN A 17 -12.06 -6.18 13.03
CA GLN A 17 -12.43 -6.86 14.27
C GLN A 17 -13.94 -7.14 14.34
N LEU A 18 -14.79 -6.17 13.99
CA LEU A 18 -16.24 -6.35 13.99
C LEU A 18 -16.69 -7.42 12.99
N ILE A 19 -16.10 -7.45 11.80
CA ILE A 19 -16.39 -8.46 10.76
C ILE A 19 -15.95 -9.85 11.23
N ASP A 20 -14.77 -9.96 11.84
CA ASP A 20 -14.20 -11.19 12.37
C ASP A 20 -15.03 -11.76 13.54
N MET A 21 -15.29 -10.95 14.57
CA MET A 21 -16.12 -11.33 15.71
C MET A 21 -17.54 -11.72 15.30
N GLY A 22 -18.10 -11.03 14.30
CA GLY A 22 -19.42 -11.32 13.74
C GLY A 22 -19.46 -12.54 12.80
N ASN A 23 -18.31 -13.18 12.53
CA ASN A 23 -18.14 -14.24 11.52
C ASN A 23 -18.80 -13.88 10.18
N LYS A 24 -18.69 -12.62 9.76
CA LYS A 24 -19.41 -12.10 8.60
C LYS A 24 -18.77 -12.57 7.30
N THR A 25 -19.60 -12.95 6.34
CA THR A 25 -19.21 -13.19 4.94
C THR A 25 -19.73 -12.03 4.11
N GLY A 26 -18.85 -11.36 3.37
CA GLY A 26 -19.23 -10.11 2.71
C GLY A 26 -18.10 -9.39 2.02
N ILE A 27 -18.45 -8.23 1.48
CA ILE A 27 -17.54 -7.33 0.78
C ILE A 27 -17.52 -6.01 1.54
N LEU A 28 -16.34 -5.60 2.00
CA LEU A 28 -16.09 -4.28 2.55
C LEU A 28 -15.53 -3.38 1.44
N GLU A 29 -16.22 -2.30 1.14
CA GLU A 29 -15.72 -1.23 0.29
C GLU A 29 -15.27 -0.06 1.16
N ILE A 30 -14.11 0.50 0.84
CA ILE A 30 -13.55 1.67 1.53
C ILE A 30 -13.14 2.68 0.46
N ILE A 31 -13.42 3.96 0.68
CA ILE A 31 -13.03 5.08 -0.17
C ILE A 31 -12.29 6.09 0.69
N ASP A 32 -11.02 6.35 0.38
CA ASP A 32 -10.24 7.41 1.02
C ASP A 32 -10.56 8.76 0.38
N ASP A 33 -10.86 9.75 1.19
CA ASP A 33 -11.22 11.07 0.70
C ASP A 33 -10.03 11.88 0.20
N SER A 34 -8.83 11.56 0.65
CA SER A 34 -7.60 12.27 0.30
C SER A 34 -7.13 11.92 -1.12
N SER A 35 -7.02 10.62 -1.40
CA SER A 35 -6.56 10.10 -2.70
C SER A 35 -7.71 9.79 -3.67
N LYS A 36 -8.96 9.76 -3.20
CA LYS A 36 -10.12 9.23 -3.94
C LYS A 36 -9.92 7.78 -4.42
N ASN A 37 -8.97 7.06 -3.83
CA ASN A 37 -8.74 5.65 -4.12
C ASN A 37 -9.81 4.79 -3.44
N LYS A 38 -10.06 3.62 -4.02
CA LYS A 38 -11.07 2.66 -3.54
C LYS A 38 -10.43 1.31 -3.27
N ALA A 39 -10.72 0.77 -2.09
CA ALA A 39 -10.39 -0.59 -1.70
C ALA A 39 -11.66 -1.45 -1.66
N THR A 40 -11.55 -2.69 -2.11
CA THR A 40 -12.59 -3.70 -2.00
C THR A 40 -11.99 -4.95 -1.38
N ILE A 41 -12.49 -5.32 -0.21
CA ILE A 41 -11.96 -6.40 0.63
C ILE A 41 -13.05 -7.45 0.80
N PHE A 42 -12.66 -8.71 0.69
CA PHE A 42 -13.55 -9.87 0.69
C PHE A 42 -13.32 -10.67 1.97
N PHE A 43 -14.40 -10.98 2.67
CA PHE A 43 -14.37 -11.73 3.92
C PHE A 43 -15.22 -12.98 3.83
N ASP A 44 -14.68 -14.13 4.24
CA ASP A 44 -15.42 -15.37 4.39
C ASP A 44 -15.37 -15.82 5.85
N LYS A 45 -16.54 -15.80 6.51
CA LYS A 45 -16.70 -16.15 7.93
C LYS A 45 -15.70 -15.42 8.83
N GLY A 46 -15.61 -14.10 8.66
CA GLY A 46 -14.69 -13.25 9.43
C GLY A 46 -13.25 -13.22 8.89
N VAL A 47 -12.86 -14.17 8.05
CA VAL A 47 -11.48 -14.25 7.53
C VAL A 47 -11.33 -13.41 6.28
N LEU A 48 -10.33 -12.53 6.25
CA LEU A 48 -9.98 -11.77 5.06
C LEU A 48 -9.38 -12.69 4.00
N THR A 49 -10.09 -12.82 2.87
CA THR A 49 -9.73 -13.71 1.76
C THR A 49 -9.09 -12.99 0.59
N HIS A 50 -9.51 -11.76 0.31
CA HIS A 50 -9.00 -11.01 -0.82
C HIS A 50 -9.10 -9.50 -0.64
N ILE A 51 -8.24 -8.77 -1.35
CA ILE A 51 -8.24 -7.31 -1.41
C ILE A 51 -7.93 -6.87 -2.83
N ARG A 52 -8.61 -5.81 -3.27
CA ARG A 52 -8.34 -5.09 -4.52
C ARG A 52 -8.27 -3.61 -4.22
N LEU A 53 -7.19 -2.97 -4.63
CA LEU A 53 -7.08 -1.52 -4.70
C LEU A 53 -7.28 -1.08 -6.15
N LYS A 54 -8.08 -0.04 -6.36
CA LYS A 54 -8.37 0.50 -7.69
C LYS A 54 -7.11 1.05 -8.33
N GLU A 55 -6.36 1.88 -7.61
CA GLU A 55 -5.01 2.30 -8.01
C GLU A 55 -4.00 1.41 -7.29
N ASN A 56 -3.32 0.58 -8.08
CA ASN A 56 -2.54 -0.54 -7.60
C ASN A 56 -1.17 -0.06 -7.09
N VAL A 57 -0.81 -0.42 -5.85
CA VAL A 57 0.45 -0.01 -5.20
C VAL A 57 1.69 -0.53 -5.92
N LYS A 58 1.57 -1.64 -6.67
CA LYS A 58 2.51 -2.14 -7.70
C LYS A 58 1.81 -3.25 -8.47
N PRO A 59 1.83 -3.30 -9.80
CA PRO A 59 1.28 -4.43 -10.55
C PRO A 59 2.05 -5.73 -10.31
N VAL A 60 1.34 -6.88 -10.22
CA VAL A 60 1.96 -8.22 -10.06
C VAL A 60 3.07 -8.48 -11.09
N HIS A 61 2.92 -8.03 -12.33
CA HIS A 61 3.91 -8.26 -13.37
C HIS A 61 5.24 -7.55 -13.06
N GLU A 62 5.22 -6.33 -12.52
CA GLU A 62 6.44 -5.64 -12.11
C GLU A 62 7.13 -6.34 -10.94
N MET A 63 6.34 -6.86 -9.98
CA MET A 63 6.87 -7.60 -8.83
C MET A 63 7.57 -8.89 -9.29
N LEU A 64 6.98 -9.58 -10.28
CA LEU A 64 7.54 -10.79 -10.87
C LEU A 64 8.86 -10.53 -11.61
N GLU A 65 8.93 -9.46 -12.40
CA GLU A 65 10.16 -9.05 -13.09
C GLU A 65 11.25 -8.66 -12.10
N LYS A 66 10.93 -7.81 -11.11
CA LYS A 66 11.88 -7.37 -10.08
C LYS A 66 12.42 -8.52 -9.22
N ALA A 67 11.59 -9.52 -8.94
CA ALA A 67 12.00 -10.72 -8.22
C ALA A 67 12.85 -11.68 -9.07
N GLY A 68 13.07 -11.40 -10.35
CA GLY A 68 13.80 -12.28 -11.28
C GLY A 68 13.06 -13.60 -11.58
N LEU A 69 11.77 -13.68 -11.24
CA LEU A 69 10.97 -14.89 -11.42
C LEU A 69 10.49 -15.08 -12.85
N VAL A 70 10.37 -13.97 -13.59
CA VAL A 70 10.01 -13.97 -15.01
C VAL A 70 10.85 -12.91 -15.71
N THR A 71 11.43 -13.26 -16.86
CA THR A 71 12.21 -12.33 -17.68
C THR A 71 11.30 -11.41 -18.50
N ARG A 72 11.84 -10.27 -18.94
CA ARG A 72 11.08 -9.35 -19.79
C ARG A 72 10.59 -10.01 -21.09
N ALA A 73 11.44 -10.80 -21.74
CA ALA A 73 11.07 -11.55 -22.95
C ALA A 73 9.93 -12.54 -22.71
N GLN A 74 9.93 -13.24 -21.57
CA GLN A 74 8.83 -14.13 -21.18
C GLN A 74 7.53 -13.35 -20.91
N MET A 75 7.62 -12.18 -20.28
CA MET A 75 6.47 -11.31 -20.04
C MET A 75 5.84 -10.78 -21.33
N ASP A 76 6.68 -10.35 -22.28
CA ASP A 76 6.22 -9.83 -23.57
C ASP A 76 5.53 -10.94 -24.37
N PHE A 77 6.12 -12.14 -24.41
CA PHE A 77 5.50 -13.30 -25.06
C PHE A 77 4.17 -13.68 -24.40
N ALA A 78 4.12 -13.72 -23.05
CA ALA A 78 2.90 -14.05 -22.32
C ALA A 78 1.77 -13.03 -22.58
N HIS A 79 2.09 -11.74 -22.70
CA HIS A 79 1.13 -10.70 -23.08
C HIS A 79 0.57 -10.92 -24.48
N GLN A 80 1.44 -11.16 -25.46
CA GLN A 80 1.00 -11.45 -26.84
C GLN A 80 0.13 -12.71 -26.91
N TYR A 81 0.51 -13.74 -26.15
CA TYR A 81 -0.25 -14.98 -26.06
C TYR A 81 -1.64 -14.77 -25.45
N GLN A 82 -1.76 -13.94 -24.41
CA GLN A 82 -3.04 -13.58 -23.79
C GLN A 82 -3.96 -12.80 -24.74
N GLN A 83 -3.42 -11.83 -25.50
CA GLN A 83 -4.21 -11.02 -26.44
C GLN A 83 -4.84 -11.85 -27.57
N ARG A 84 -4.20 -12.95 -27.94
CA ARG A 84 -4.70 -13.89 -28.95
C ARG A 84 -5.76 -14.86 -28.40
N MET A 85 -6.00 -14.87 -27.09
CA MET A 85 -7.03 -15.72 -26.48
C MET A 85 -8.40 -15.03 -26.52
N PRO A 86 -9.47 -15.78 -26.88
CA PRO A 86 -10.83 -15.24 -26.90
C PRO A 86 -11.36 -14.90 -25.50
N SER A 87 -10.82 -15.53 -24.45
CA SER A 87 -11.18 -15.23 -23.05
C SER A 87 -10.11 -14.40 -22.36
N LYS A 88 -10.50 -13.32 -21.67
CA LYS A 88 -9.64 -12.53 -20.77
C LYS A 88 -9.26 -13.32 -19.51
N LYS A 89 -8.47 -14.40 -19.66
CA LYS A 89 -7.92 -15.13 -18.50
C LYS A 89 -6.99 -14.20 -17.73
N LYS A 90 -6.95 -14.34 -16.40
CA LYS A 90 -6.03 -13.58 -15.53
C LYS A 90 -4.59 -13.83 -15.97
N PHE A 91 -3.75 -12.79 -16.02
CA PHE A 91 -2.39 -12.88 -16.54
C PHE A 91 -1.52 -13.91 -15.80
N GLY A 92 -1.65 -14.04 -14.48
CA GLY A 92 -0.96 -15.08 -13.71
C GLY A 92 -1.26 -16.51 -14.17
N SER A 93 -2.51 -16.79 -14.62
CA SER A 93 -2.87 -18.11 -15.15
C SER A 93 -2.21 -18.40 -16.50
N VAL A 94 -1.92 -17.36 -17.28
CA VAL A 94 -1.17 -17.48 -18.54
C VAL A 94 0.28 -17.86 -18.25
N LEU A 95 0.91 -17.21 -17.27
CA LEU A 95 2.28 -17.52 -16.87
C LEU A 95 2.44 -18.95 -16.34
N LEU A 96 1.45 -19.45 -15.59
CA LEU A 96 1.41 -20.85 -15.17
C LEU A 96 1.28 -21.80 -16.36
N LYS A 97 0.37 -21.50 -17.30
CA LYS A 97 0.14 -22.34 -18.48
C LYS A 97 1.38 -22.44 -19.37
N LEU A 98 2.16 -21.35 -19.46
CA LEU A 98 3.41 -21.30 -20.22
C LEU A 98 4.61 -21.88 -19.44
N ASN A 99 4.42 -22.37 -18.21
CA ASN A 99 5.47 -22.84 -17.30
C ASN A 99 6.57 -21.79 -17.04
N TYR A 100 6.26 -20.49 -17.17
CA TYR A 100 7.21 -19.42 -16.87
C TYR A 100 7.33 -19.16 -15.36
N ILE A 101 6.34 -19.60 -14.58
CA ILE A 101 6.37 -19.51 -13.12
C ILE A 101 5.69 -20.73 -12.50
N SER A 102 6.14 -21.10 -11.29
CA SER A 102 5.46 -22.12 -10.49
C SER A 102 4.25 -21.55 -9.75
N ARG A 103 3.27 -22.40 -9.44
CA ARG A 103 2.11 -22.01 -8.62
C ARG A 103 2.51 -21.48 -7.24
N HIS A 104 3.59 -22.03 -6.68
CA HIS A 104 4.14 -21.59 -5.40
C HIS A 104 4.69 -20.15 -5.47
N ASN A 105 5.53 -19.85 -6.46
CA ASN A 105 6.13 -18.52 -6.61
C ASN A 105 5.09 -17.46 -6.95
N LEU A 106 4.13 -17.79 -7.82
CA LEU A 106 3.03 -16.88 -8.13
C LEU A 106 2.17 -16.59 -6.90
N ARG A 107 1.85 -17.62 -6.10
CA ARG A 107 1.12 -17.44 -4.83
C ARG A 107 1.87 -16.50 -3.90
N LYS A 108 3.19 -16.68 -3.74
CA LYS A 108 4.02 -15.85 -2.86
C LYS A 108 3.94 -14.36 -3.25
N ILE A 109 4.08 -14.05 -4.55
CA ILE A 109 4.05 -12.68 -5.04
C ILE A 109 2.64 -12.06 -4.92
N ILE A 110 1.59 -12.83 -5.21
CA ILE A 110 0.22 -12.36 -5.04
C ILE A 110 -0.09 -12.08 -3.57
N HIS A 111 0.32 -12.97 -2.65
CA HIS A 111 0.16 -12.75 -1.22
C HIS A 111 0.90 -11.48 -0.76
N GLN A 112 2.15 -11.29 -1.19
CA GLN A 112 2.91 -10.08 -0.88
C GLN A 112 2.20 -8.82 -1.38
N GLN A 113 1.70 -8.83 -2.62
CA GLN A 113 0.96 -7.68 -3.17
C GLN A 113 -0.30 -7.37 -2.34
N MET A 114 -1.01 -8.40 -1.93
CA MET A 114 -2.22 -8.25 -1.12
C MET A 114 -1.91 -7.74 0.29
N GLU A 115 -0.81 -8.18 0.90
CA GLU A 115 -0.33 -7.66 2.18
C GLU A 115 0.08 -6.19 2.07
N GLU A 116 0.85 -5.82 1.05
CA GLU A 116 1.22 -4.42 0.78
C GLU A 116 -0.03 -3.55 0.58
N ALA A 117 -1.00 -4.03 -0.19
CA ALA A 117 -2.28 -3.35 -0.39
C ALA A 117 -3.04 -3.17 0.94
N LEU A 118 -3.12 -4.23 1.74
CA LEU A 118 -3.86 -4.22 3.00
C LEU A 118 -3.23 -3.27 4.03
N TYR A 119 -1.91 -3.31 4.18
CA TYR A 119 -1.20 -2.42 5.09
C TYR A 119 -1.27 -0.97 4.62
N SER A 120 -1.34 -0.71 3.32
CA SER A 120 -1.51 0.67 2.82
C SER A 120 -2.85 1.30 3.22
N LEU A 121 -3.87 0.47 3.55
CA LEU A 121 -5.15 0.99 4.03
C LEU A 121 -5.05 1.61 5.42
N PHE A 122 -4.11 1.17 6.26
CA PHE A 122 -3.96 1.72 7.62
C PHE A 122 -3.57 3.21 7.63
N ASP A 123 -3.17 3.75 6.49
CA ASP A 123 -2.86 5.18 6.34
C ASP A 123 -4.09 6.01 5.95
N TRP A 124 -5.24 5.37 5.71
CA TRP A 124 -6.49 6.02 5.33
C TRP A 124 -7.24 6.43 6.60
N MET A 125 -7.02 7.68 7.00
CA MET A 125 -7.59 8.25 8.23
C MET A 125 -8.98 8.87 8.01
N ASN A 126 -9.29 9.32 6.79
CA ASN A 126 -10.52 10.01 6.46
C ASN A 126 -11.19 9.37 5.25
N GLY A 127 -12.51 9.17 5.30
CA GLY A 127 -13.25 8.60 4.18
C GLY A 127 -14.48 7.83 4.60
N SER A 128 -14.99 7.00 3.68
CA SER A 128 -16.22 6.24 3.92
C SER A 128 -16.02 4.75 3.71
N PHE A 129 -16.80 3.95 4.44
CA PHE A 129 -16.84 2.51 4.27
C PHE A 129 -18.28 2.01 4.12
N LYS A 130 -18.41 0.86 3.46
CA LYS A 130 -19.67 0.12 3.36
C LYS A 130 -19.43 -1.37 3.26
N PHE A 131 -20.09 -2.14 4.12
CA PHE A 131 -20.06 -3.59 4.13
C PHE A 131 -21.36 -4.16 3.58
N TYR A 132 -21.24 -5.06 2.62
CA TYR A 132 -22.33 -5.79 2.02
C TYR A 132 -22.26 -7.25 2.43
N ASP A 133 -23.26 -7.73 3.18
CA ASP A 133 -23.43 -9.17 3.45
C ASP A 133 -23.64 -9.90 2.11
N VAL A 134 -22.90 -10.98 1.88
CA VAL A 134 -23.08 -11.87 0.71
C VAL A 134 -23.22 -13.32 1.16
N VAL A 135 -23.99 -14.10 0.41
CA VAL A 135 -24.24 -15.52 0.73
C VAL A 135 -23.02 -16.38 0.41
N GLU A 136 -22.31 -16.05 -0.67
CA GLU A 136 -21.12 -16.78 -1.12
C GLU A 136 -20.19 -15.83 -1.89
N ILE A 137 -18.89 -16.04 -1.73
CA ILE A 137 -17.85 -15.31 -2.48
C ILE A 137 -17.31 -16.24 -3.55
N GLU A 138 -17.17 -15.72 -4.77
CA GLU A 138 -16.57 -16.48 -5.87
C GLU A 138 -15.21 -17.06 -5.48
N SER A 139 -14.93 -18.30 -5.89
CA SER A 139 -13.65 -18.94 -5.64
C SER A 139 -12.49 -18.15 -6.24
N ILE A 140 -11.50 -17.84 -5.40
CA ILE A 140 -10.31 -17.09 -5.77
C ILE A 140 -9.12 -18.06 -5.80
N ASP A 141 -8.31 -18.00 -6.87
CA ASP A 141 -7.20 -18.95 -7.09
C ASP A 141 -6.14 -18.98 -5.96
N PHE A 142 -5.99 -17.85 -5.27
CA PHE A 142 -5.01 -17.62 -4.22
C PHE A 142 -5.65 -16.77 -3.10
N PRO A 143 -6.50 -17.38 -2.25
CA PRO A 143 -7.07 -16.66 -1.13
C PRO A 143 -5.98 -16.34 -0.12
N LEU A 144 -5.94 -15.08 0.31
CA LEU A 144 -5.22 -14.71 1.51
C LEU A 144 -5.96 -15.37 2.69
N LYS A 145 -5.22 -15.88 3.67
CA LYS A 145 -5.80 -16.38 4.91
C LYS A 145 -5.12 -15.64 6.04
N MET A 146 -5.48 -14.36 6.17
CA MET A 146 -4.91 -13.50 7.18
C MET A 146 -5.88 -13.40 8.35
N SER A 147 -5.40 -13.70 9.55
CA SER A 147 -6.16 -13.44 10.78
C SER A 147 -6.12 -11.94 11.08
N VAL A 148 -7.21 -11.44 11.66
CA VAL A 148 -7.29 -10.04 12.11
C VAL A 148 -6.24 -9.73 13.18
N GLU A 149 -5.85 -10.71 13.99
CA GLU A 149 -4.74 -10.58 14.94
C GLU A 149 -3.44 -10.08 14.30
N LYS A 150 -3.05 -10.62 13.14
CA LYS A 150 -1.85 -10.15 12.41
C LYS A 150 -1.99 -8.71 11.95
N LEU A 151 -3.21 -8.30 11.59
CA LEU A 151 -3.51 -6.94 11.15
C LEU A 151 -3.46 -5.95 12.31
N ILE A 152 -3.96 -6.36 13.47
CA ILE A 152 -3.85 -5.58 14.71
C ILE A 152 -2.38 -5.39 15.08
N LEU A 153 -1.58 -6.46 15.05
CA LEU A 153 -0.15 -6.36 15.37
C LEU A 153 0.59 -5.41 14.43
N GLU A 154 0.31 -5.47 13.14
CA GLU A 154 0.89 -4.55 12.16
C GLU A 154 0.41 -3.11 12.37
N GLY A 155 -0.87 -2.92 12.72
CA GLY A 155 -1.41 -1.61 13.10
C GLY A 155 -0.69 -1.01 14.30
N SER A 156 -0.51 -1.80 15.37
CA SER A 156 0.26 -1.38 16.56
C SER A 156 1.70 -1.03 16.21
N ARG A 157 2.36 -1.85 15.38
CA ARG A 157 3.72 -1.59 14.90
C ARG A 157 3.82 -0.26 14.17
N ARG A 158 2.83 0.09 13.35
CA ARG A 158 2.79 1.38 12.63
C ARG A 158 2.55 2.56 13.56
N GLN A 159 1.72 2.40 14.58
CA GLN A 159 1.51 3.43 15.61
C GLN A 159 2.80 3.71 16.39
N ASP A 160 3.55 2.67 16.73
CA ASP A 160 4.88 2.81 17.36
C ASP A 160 5.87 3.51 16.43
N GLU A 161 5.89 3.14 15.13
CA GLU A 161 6.71 3.84 14.13
C GLU A 161 6.30 5.32 13.98
N TRP A 162 4.99 5.63 14.03
CA TRP A 162 4.49 6.99 13.93
C TRP A 162 5.01 7.87 15.07
N THR A 163 5.08 7.32 16.29
CA THR A 163 5.64 8.01 17.46
C THR A 163 7.11 8.45 17.23
N GLN A 164 7.84 7.76 16.35
CA GLN A 164 9.21 8.12 15.95
C GLN A 164 9.27 9.09 14.76
N ILE A 165 8.17 9.24 14.01
CA ILE A 165 8.06 10.10 12.83
C ILE A 165 7.53 11.48 13.24
N GLU A 166 6.50 11.51 14.08
CA GLU A 166 5.76 12.69 14.52
C GLU A 166 6.65 13.86 15.00
N PRO A 167 7.74 13.65 15.76
CA PRO A 167 8.60 14.76 16.19
C PRO A 167 9.29 15.52 15.04
N HIS A 168 9.38 14.91 13.85
CA HIS A 168 10.00 15.49 12.66
C HIS A 168 8.98 15.85 11.56
N VAL A 169 7.87 15.11 11.50
CA VAL A 169 6.81 15.29 10.50
C VAL A 169 5.44 15.17 11.20
N PRO A 170 5.03 16.18 11.99
CA PRO A 170 3.80 16.08 12.79
C PRO A 170 2.51 16.03 11.94
N HIS A 171 2.53 16.63 10.75
CA HIS A 171 1.40 16.65 9.83
C HIS A 171 1.84 16.75 8.37
N LEU A 172 0.92 16.51 7.44
CA LEU A 172 1.22 16.52 6.00
C LEU A 172 1.56 17.89 5.42
N ASN A 173 1.19 18.98 6.11
CA ASN A 173 1.48 20.35 5.65
C ASN A 173 2.92 20.82 5.92
N VAL A 174 3.75 19.98 6.56
CA VAL A 174 5.14 20.33 6.86
C VAL A 174 5.95 20.48 5.57
N ARG A 175 6.79 21.52 5.51
CA ARG A 175 7.71 21.77 4.39
C ARG A 175 9.15 21.51 4.80
N PHE A 176 9.95 21.10 3.83
CA PHE A 176 11.35 20.75 4.04
C PHE A 176 12.25 21.56 3.13
N ARG A 177 13.44 21.90 3.62
CA ARG A 177 14.53 22.43 2.80
C ARG A 177 15.80 21.62 3.05
N PHE A 178 16.72 21.69 2.10
CA PHE A 178 18.07 21.17 2.31
C PHE A 178 18.76 21.96 3.42
N ARG A 179 19.41 21.23 4.32
CA ARG A 179 20.28 21.85 5.32
C ARG A 179 21.57 22.28 4.65
N GLU A 180 22.04 23.49 4.95
CA GLU A 180 23.36 23.94 4.51
C GLU A 180 24.46 23.11 5.18
N GLN A 181 25.08 22.19 4.43
CA GLN A 181 26.22 21.42 4.90
C GLN A 181 27.51 22.22 4.71
N LYS A 182 28.19 22.55 5.83
CA LYS A 182 29.49 23.24 5.81
C LYS A 182 30.66 22.36 5.37
N ASN A 183 30.51 21.03 5.34
CA ASN A 183 31.52 20.07 4.92
C ASN A 183 30.91 19.03 3.97
N THR A 184 31.39 19.00 2.72
CA THR A 184 30.80 18.26 1.59
C THR A 184 31.28 16.80 1.45
N SER A 185 32.07 16.31 2.41
CA SER A 185 32.90 15.11 2.19
C SER A 185 32.20 13.77 2.46
N GLN A 186 31.02 13.76 3.07
CA GLN A 186 30.26 12.53 3.34
C GLN A 186 28.78 12.76 3.06
N PHE A 187 28.36 12.44 1.83
CA PHE A 187 26.95 12.16 1.59
C PHE A 187 26.62 10.80 2.21
N PRO A 188 25.64 10.71 3.11
CA PRO A 188 25.20 9.43 3.63
C PRO A 188 24.68 8.56 2.48
N SER A 189 24.85 7.23 2.59
CA SER A 189 24.25 6.30 1.65
C SER A 189 22.73 6.47 1.70
N LEU A 190 22.16 6.83 0.54
CA LEU A 190 20.73 7.01 0.37
C LEU A 190 20.14 5.84 -0.39
N GLU A 191 18.99 5.37 0.06
CA GLU A 191 18.19 4.38 -0.66
C GLU A 191 17.53 5.00 -1.91
N SER A 192 17.09 4.16 -2.84
CA SER A 192 16.46 4.61 -4.09
C SER A 192 15.21 5.46 -3.86
N GLU A 193 14.41 5.17 -2.83
CA GLU A 193 13.21 5.93 -2.49
C GLU A 193 13.53 7.27 -1.83
N GLU A 194 14.60 7.33 -1.01
CA GLU A 194 15.09 8.57 -0.41
C GLU A 194 15.56 9.56 -1.48
N TRP A 195 16.28 9.08 -2.50
CA TRP A 195 16.68 9.90 -3.66
C TRP A 195 15.48 10.50 -4.40
N LYS A 196 14.42 9.71 -4.63
CA LYS A 196 13.22 10.19 -5.35
C LYS A 196 12.55 11.35 -4.62
N ILE A 197 12.34 11.21 -3.32
CA ILE A 197 11.76 12.29 -2.51
C ILE A 197 12.69 13.50 -2.50
N MET A 198 13.99 13.28 -2.28
CA MET A 198 14.98 14.34 -2.19
C MET A 198 15.02 15.24 -3.44
N THR A 199 14.91 14.68 -4.65
CA THR A 199 14.92 15.48 -5.90
C THR A 199 13.78 16.48 -6.05
N ASN A 200 12.73 16.36 -5.23
CA ASN A 200 11.54 17.21 -5.30
C ASN A 200 11.40 18.16 -4.11
N ILE A 201 12.36 18.18 -3.18
CA ILE A 201 12.38 19.10 -2.06
C ILE A 201 12.86 20.47 -2.54
N ASP A 202 11.97 21.45 -2.53
CA ASP A 202 12.22 22.82 -3.02
C ASP A 202 11.91 23.91 -1.97
N GLY A 203 11.50 23.52 -0.76
CA GLY A 203 11.08 24.42 0.31
C GLY A 203 9.65 24.97 0.20
N LYS A 204 8.90 24.60 -0.84
CA LYS A 204 7.54 25.07 -1.08
C LYS A 204 6.50 23.95 -0.96
N ILE A 205 6.87 22.76 -1.44
CA ILE A 205 5.99 21.59 -1.46
C ILE A 205 5.92 20.99 -0.06
N THR A 206 4.70 20.66 0.37
CA THR A 206 4.41 20.00 1.64
C THR A 206 4.68 18.49 1.59
N ALA A 207 4.79 17.82 2.74
CA ALA A 207 4.93 16.35 2.81
C ALA A 207 3.82 15.61 2.06
N GLY A 208 2.56 16.06 2.19
CA GLY A 208 1.41 15.47 1.52
C GLY A 208 1.45 15.65 0.00
N GLU A 209 1.80 16.85 -0.47
CA GLU A 209 1.98 17.10 -1.91
C GLU A 209 3.17 16.33 -2.49
N LEU A 210 4.25 16.15 -1.73
CA LEU A 210 5.37 15.28 -2.11
C LEU A 210 4.91 13.82 -2.26
N ALA A 211 4.13 13.31 -1.31
CA ALA A 211 3.59 11.95 -1.38
C ALA A 211 2.76 11.75 -2.65
N LEU A 212 1.81 12.66 -2.91
CA LEU A 212 0.97 12.66 -4.11
C LEU A 212 1.82 12.72 -5.40
N LYS A 213 2.79 13.63 -5.48
CA LYS A 213 3.64 13.82 -6.67
C LYS A 213 4.50 12.59 -6.97
N GLN A 214 4.96 11.88 -5.94
CA GLN A 214 5.75 10.66 -6.09
C GLN A 214 4.91 9.38 -6.28
N GLY A 215 3.59 9.48 -6.14
CA GLY A 215 2.72 8.30 -6.07
C GLY A 215 3.04 7.40 -4.89
N LEU A 216 3.60 7.98 -3.81
CA LEU A 216 3.93 7.29 -2.58
C LEU A 216 2.82 7.47 -1.56
N ASN A 217 2.71 6.50 -0.65
CA ASN A 217 1.83 6.62 0.49
C ASN A 217 2.35 7.71 1.45
N ASN A 218 1.44 8.46 2.07
CA ASN A 218 1.71 9.46 3.09
C ASN A 218 2.64 8.95 4.21
N PHE A 219 2.34 7.78 4.79
CA PHE A 219 3.15 7.22 5.88
C PHE A 219 4.58 6.90 5.44
N VAL A 220 4.75 6.29 4.27
CA VAL A 220 6.07 5.98 3.68
C VAL A 220 6.85 7.28 3.42
N THR A 221 6.17 8.28 2.88
CA THR A 221 6.76 9.60 2.61
C THR A 221 7.22 10.28 3.89
N CYS A 222 6.37 10.32 4.93
CA CYS A 222 6.70 10.88 6.24
C CYS A 222 7.87 10.12 6.90
N LYS A 223 7.91 8.79 6.78
CA LYS A 223 9.01 7.96 7.28
C LYS A 223 10.34 8.31 6.60
N ILE A 224 10.35 8.42 5.28
CA ILE A 224 11.53 8.82 4.52
C ILE A 224 11.97 10.24 4.90
N LEU A 225 11.05 11.20 4.96
CA LEU A 225 11.35 12.59 5.34
C LEU A 225 11.92 12.66 6.77
N SER A 226 11.33 11.94 7.72
CA SER A 226 11.84 11.82 9.09
C SER A 226 13.26 11.24 9.13
N ASN A 227 13.55 10.22 8.32
CA ASN A 227 14.90 9.66 8.20
C ASN A 227 15.90 10.67 7.60
N LEU A 228 15.50 11.42 6.57
CA LEU A 228 16.33 12.48 5.97
C LEU A 228 16.63 13.60 6.97
N VAL A 229 15.67 13.98 7.82
CA VAL A 229 15.87 14.95 8.91
C VAL A 229 16.85 14.41 9.94
N ARG A 230 16.69 13.14 10.36
CA ARG A 230 17.61 12.48 11.30
C ARG A 230 19.02 12.35 10.76
N LYS A 231 19.18 12.10 9.45
CA LYS A 231 20.47 12.10 8.75
C LYS A 231 21.07 13.51 8.58
N GLY A 232 20.33 14.58 8.93
CA GLY A 232 20.77 15.97 8.82
C GLY A 232 20.89 16.48 7.39
N ILE A 233 20.21 15.84 6.43
CA ILE A 233 20.23 16.21 5.01
C ILE A 233 19.23 17.32 4.74
N VAL A 234 18.06 17.21 5.37
CA VAL A 234 16.97 18.20 5.25
C VAL A 234 16.56 18.65 6.64
N GLU A 235 15.89 19.79 6.69
CA GLU A 235 15.31 20.33 7.91
C GLU A 235 13.90 20.87 7.65
N VAL A 236 13.09 20.86 8.70
CA VAL A 236 11.74 21.41 8.68
C VAL A 236 11.82 22.93 8.56
N ILE A 237 11.02 23.50 7.66
CA ILE A 237 10.80 24.94 7.59
C ILE A 237 9.75 25.28 8.66
N PRO A 238 10.06 26.14 9.64
CA PRO A 238 9.06 26.61 10.59
C PRO A 238 7.94 27.32 9.86
N ASP A 239 6.69 27.08 10.26
CA ASP A 239 5.57 27.88 9.78
C ASP A 239 5.83 29.35 10.16
N SER A 240 5.88 30.23 9.17
CA SER A 240 6.00 31.67 9.40
C SER A 240 4.76 32.12 10.16
N ILE A 241 4.95 32.56 11.40
CA ILE A 241 3.92 33.27 12.20
C ILE A 241 3.51 34.55 11.47
#